data_AF-A0A974NT01-F1
#
_entry.id   AF-A0A974NT01-F1
#
_cell.length_a   1.000
_cell.length_b   1.000
_cell.length_c   1.000
_cell.angle_alpha   90.00
_cell.angle_beta   90.00
_cell.angle_gamma   90.00
#
_symmetry.space_group_name_H-M   'P 1'
#
loop_
_entity.id
_entity.type
_entity.pdbx_description
1 polymer ?
#
loop_
_entity_poly.entity_id
_entity_poly.type
_entity_poly.pdbx_seq_one_letter_code
_entity_poly.pdbx_strand_id
1 'polypeptide(L)'
;MALRTAFVDEHIARQTQRLTSEYYPHRRHWPARLFHHAPLENAVAILQAGFLRSRNDPFNRHPRDVAAPDVINTRVDAHDHVRLYFRPKTPTQYSIEGIRKLNECPYGEVTHAPFLVMFAFDARSVLCQPDVRFSDRNMQIGTTVSGNTEDYFGQIPFEKVFSEGNTGGDRSITDARSAEVLTSSPLSLRDCLREIYFRSEPERDTVLHMLGAQRETWAKMGHVSDALKVFQKRHTFVQEVTLTPEGVTFLLNPRHDLEKVKVAISITDAAGR
;
A
#
# COMPACT_ATOMS: atom_id res chain seq x y z
N MET A 1 10.38 23.04 -2.51
CA MET A 1 9.33 23.78 -3.25
C MET A 1 8.08 22.92 -3.31
N ALA A 2 6.89 23.48 -3.06
CA ALA A 2 5.61 22.76 -3.19
C ALA A 2 5.06 22.89 -4.62
N LEU A 3 4.32 21.89 -5.10
CA LEU A 3 3.58 22.02 -6.36
C LEU A 3 2.41 22.98 -6.19
N ARG A 4 2.11 23.78 -7.21
CA ARG A 4 0.96 24.69 -7.15
C ARG A 4 -0.32 23.87 -7.17
N THR A 5 -1.28 24.29 -6.36
CA THR A 5 -2.60 23.64 -6.28
C THR A 5 -3.30 23.53 -7.63
N ALA A 6 -3.28 24.60 -8.44
CA ALA A 6 -3.87 24.57 -9.79
C ALA A 6 -3.20 23.54 -10.71
N PHE A 7 -1.88 23.39 -10.63
CA PHE A 7 -1.13 22.39 -11.40
C PHE A 7 -1.53 20.96 -11.00
N VAL A 8 -1.64 20.70 -9.69
CA VAL A 8 -2.06 19.39 -9.17
C VAL A 8 -3.51 19.08 -9.57
N ASP A 9 -4.42 20.04 -9.43
CA ASP A 9 -5.82 19.88 -9.80
C ASP A 9 -5.97 19.59 -11.31
N GLU A 10 -5.23 20.31 -12.16
CA GLU A 10 -5.20 20.06 -13.60
C GLU A 10 -4.63 18.67 -13.93
N HIS A 11 -3.54 18.28 -13.27
CA HIS A 11 -2.95 16.94 -13.44
C HIS A 11 -3.96 15.85 -13.07
N ILE A 12 -4.60 15.94 -11.91
CA ILE A 12 -5.59 14.97 -11.45
C ILE A 12 -6.74 14.87 -12.45
N ALA A 13 -7.28 16.00 -12.91
CA ALA A 13 -8.37 16.01 -13.88
C ALA A 13 -7.95 15.35 -15.22
N ARG A 14 -6.79 15.74 -15.76
CA ARG A 14 -6.25 15.19 -17.01
C ARG A 14 -6.03 13.69 -16.92
N GLN A 15 -5.41 13.20 -15.84
CA GLN A 15 -5.17 11.78 -15.65
C GLN A 15 -6.46 10.99 -15.41
N THR A 16 -7.40 11.56 -14.65
CA THR A 16 -8.71 10.94 -14.40
C THR A 16 -9.48 10.74 -15.71
N GLN A 17 -9.51 11.76 -16.57
CA GLN A 17 -10.11 11.67 -17.89
C GLN A 17 -9.42 10.61 -18.75
N ARG A 18 -8.08 10.62 -18.80
CA ARG A 18 -7.29 9.65 -19.57
C ARG A 18 -7.50 8.20 -19.12
N LEU A 19 -7.68 7.97 -17.82
CA LEU A 19 -7.85 6.64 -17.24
C LEU A 19 -9.31 6.18 -17.19
N THR A 20 -10.25 7.02 -17.61
CA THR A 20 -11.66 6.64 -17.75
C THR A 20 -11.79 5.70 -18.95
N SER A 21 -12.04 4.42 -18.67
CA SER A 21 -12.09 3.36 -19.67
C SER A 21 -12.97 2.21 -19.16
N GLU A 22 -13.63 1.48 -20.06
CA GLU A 22 -14.44 0.31 -19.72
C GLU A 22 -13.60 -0.90 -19.27
N TYR A 23 -12.37 -1.03 -19.77
CA TYR A 23 -11.51 -2.19 -19.46
C TYR A 23 -10.98 -2.18 -18.02
N TYR A 24 -10.63 -1.00 -17.52
CA TYR A 24 -10.05 -0.81 -16.19
C TYR A 24 -10.66 0.42 -15.49
N PRO A 25 -11.97 0.37 -15.19
CA PRO A 25 -12.73 1.56 -14.78
C PRO A 25 -12.28 2.11 -13.43
N HIS A 26 -11.70 1.27 -12.57
CA HIS A 26 -11.20 1.66 -11.26
C HIS A 26 -10.02 2.64 -11.32
N ARG A 27 -9.24 2.63 -12.40
CA ARG A 27 -8.02 3.46 -12.54
C ARG A 27 -8.30 4.95 -12.55
N ARG A 28 -9.49 5.37 -13.01
CA ARG A 28 -9.89 6.78 -12.99
C ARG A 28 -9.86 7.39 -11.58
N HIS A 29 -9.92 6.56 -10.54
CA HIS A 29 -9.91 7.00 -9.15
C HIS A 29 -8.50 7.12 -8.54
N TRP A 30 -7.47 6.62 -9.24
CA TRP A 30 -6.09 6.61 -8.73
C TRP A 30 -5.41 7.99 -8.74
N PRO A 31 -5.56 8.87 -9.76
CA PRO A 31 -4.82 10.14 -9.79
C PRO A 31 -5.08 11.05 -8.59
N ALA A 32 -6.29 10.99 -8.02
CA ALA A 32 -6.65 11.75 -6.84
C ALA A 32 -6.11 11.16 -5.52
N ARG A 33 -5.38 10.04 -5.57
CA ARG A 33 -4.92 9.29 -4.40
C ARG A 33 -3.44 8.94 -4.48
N LEU A 34 -2.81 8.84 -3.33
CA LEU A 34 -1.50 8.23 -3.16
C LEU A 34 -1.62 7.04 -2.21
N PHE A 35 -0.83 6.00 -2.44
CA PHE A 35 -1.03 4.69 -1.82
C PHE A 35 0.18 4.31 -0.97
N HIS A 36 -0.09 3.72 0.19
CA HIS A 36 0.91 3.08 1.02
C HIS A 36 0.37 1.75 1.51
N HIS A 37 1.14 0.67 1.39
CA HIS A 37 0.78 -0.62 1.95
C HIS A 37 1.70 -0.94 3.11
N ALA A 38 1.14 -1.51 4.18
CA ALA A 38 1.89 -1.94 5.34
C ALA A 38 1.42 -3.32 5.82
N PRO A 39 2.31 -4.17 6.35
CA PRO A 39 1.93 -5.35 7.11
C PRO A 39 1.05 -4.98 8.30
N LEU A 40 0.24 -5.93 8.78
CA LEU A 40 -0.72 -5.75 9.89
C LEU A 40 -0.11 -5.01 11.09
N GLU A 41 1.03 -5.47 11.57
CA GLU A 41 1.68 -4.96 12.78
C GLU A 41 2.13 -3.51 12.61
N ASN A 42 2.67 -3.18 11.43
CA ASN A 42 3.07 -1.82 11.08
C ASN A 42 1.84 -0.92 10.88
N ALA A 43 0.79 -1.42 10.24
CA ALA A 43 -0.45 -0.67 10.02
C ALA A 43 -1.10 -0.27 11.34
N VAL A 44 -1.16 -1.18 12.31
CA VAL A 44 -1.65 -0.89 13.67
C VAL A 44 -0.78 0.18 14.33
N ALA A 45 0.55 0.07 14.24
CA ALA A 45 1.46 1.07 14.80
C ALA A 45 1.28 2.47 14.18
N ILE A 46 1.12 2.54 12.85
CA ILE A 46 0.86 3.78 12.09
C ILE A 46 -0.45 4.44 12.57
N LEU A 47 -1.52 3.65 12.66
CA LEU A 47 -2.83 4.13 13.10
C LEU A 47 -2.83 4.57 14.57
N GLN A 48 -2.19 3.81 15.46
CA GLN A 48 -2.07 4.17 16.87
C GLN A 48 -1.27 5.46 17.09
N ALA A 49 -0.25 5.69 16.27
CA ALA A 49 0.56 6.89 16.33
C ALA A 49 -0.13 8.10 15.66
N GLY A 50 -1.01 7.88 14.69
CA GLY A 50 -1.63 8.93 13.88
C GLY A 50 -0.68 9.54 12.83
N PHE A 51 0.47 8.91 12.58
CA PHE A 51 1.49 9.37 11.64
C PHE A 51 2.08 8.21 10.84
N LEU A 52 2.30 8.45 9.55
CA LEU A 52 3.20 7.64 8.74
C LEU A 52 4.61 8.23 8.83
N ARG A 53 5.61 7.39 9.12
CA ARG A 53 6.99 7.81 9.36
C ARG A 53 7.94 7.20 8.35
N SER A 54 9.03 7.91 8.07
CA SER A 54 10.12 7.39 7.24
C SER A 54 10.89 6.30 7.97
N ARG A 55 11.75 5.59 7.25
CA ARG A 55 12.49 4.45 7.79
C ARG A 55 13.50 4.88 8.86
N ASN A 56 14.17 6.01 8.64
CA ASN A 56 15.18 6.56 9.56
C ASN A 56 14.58 7.44 10.67
N ASP A 57 13.26 7.62 10.72
CA ASP A 57 12.61 8.37 11.79
C ASP A 57 12.80 7.64 13.14
N PRO A 58 13.38 8.28 14.16
CA PRO A 58 13.73 7.63 15.42
C PRO A 58 12.50 7.15 16.22
N PHE A 59 11.30 7.66 15.91
CA PHE A 59 10.06 7.26 16.55
C PHE A 59 9.31 6.18 15.75
N ASN A 60 9.88 5.69 14.66
CA ASN A 60 9.24 4.67 13.86
C ASN A 60 9.49 3.27 14.45
N ARG A 61 8.44 2.72 15.06
CA ARG A 61 8.50 1.46 15.81
C ARG A 61 8.65 0.20 14.94
N HIS A 62 8.59 0.31 13.60
CA HIS A 62 8.65 -0.78 12.60
C HIS A 62 8.60 -2.22 13.17
N PRO A 63 7.45 -2.67 13.70
CA PRO A 63 7.39 -3.99 14.33
C PRO A 63 7.76 -5.13 13.38
N ARG A 64 7.57 -4.93 12.07
CA ARG A 64 7.92 -5.90 11.02
C ARG A 64 8.54 -5.21 9.82
N ASP A 65 9.78 -5.52 9.50
CA ASP A 65 10.42 -5.05 8.27
C ASP A 65 10.28 -6.11 7.17
N VAL A 66 9.44 -5.82 6.17
CA VAL A 66 9.21 -6.69 5.01
C VAL A 66 10.03 -6.30 3.79
N ALA A 67 10.97 -5.36 3.93
CA ALA A 67 11.88 -5.01 2.85
C ALA A 67 12.98 -6.07 2.69
N ALA A 68 13.34 -6.36 1.44
CA ALA A 68 14.43 -7.29 1.13
C ALA A 68 15.77 -6.73 1.67
N PRO A 69 16.57 -7.52 2.42
CA PRO A 69 17.84 -7.08 2.98
C PRO A 69 18.79 -6.43 1.95
N ASP A 70 18.85 -7.00 0.75
CA ASP A 70 19.72 -6.52 -0.33
C ASP A 70 19.23 -5.22 -1.00
N VAL A 71 17.96 -4.86 -0.82
CA VAL A 71 17.35 -3.64 -1.38
C VAL A 71 17.52 -2.46 -0.42
N ILE A 72 17.68 -2.70 0.88
CA ILE A 72 17.77 -1.67 1.93
C ILE A 72 19.11 -0.91 1.89
N ASN A 73 20.21 -1.52 1.45
CA ASN A 73 21.55 -0.94 1.67
C ASN A 73 22.04 0.03 0.58
N THR A 74 21.26 0.32 -0.45
CA THR A 74 21.80 1.05 -1.61
C THR A 74 21.63 2.57 -1.53
N ARG A 75 20.64 3.10 -0.79
CA ARG A 75 20.42 4.56 -0.65
C ARG A 75 19.76 5.01 0.64
N VAL A 76 20.52 5.78 1.42
CA VAL A 76 20.11 6.37 2.71
C VAL A 76 19.12 7.53 2.54
N ASP A 77 19.19 8.27 1.43
CA ASP A 77 18.38 9.49 1.22
C ASP A 77 16.86 9.20 1.15
N ALA A 78 16.48 8.10 0.49
CA ALA A 78 15.08 7.68 0.41
C ALA A 78 14.53 7.21 1.77
N HIS A 79 15.39 6.83 2.71
CA HIS A 79 15.00 6.36 4.04
C HIS A 79 14.64 7.50 5.00
N ASP A 80 15.05 8.72 4.69
CA ASP A 80 14.69 9.91 5.46
C ASP A 80 13.29 10.44 5.12
N HIS A 81 12.69 9.95 4.02
CA HIS A 81 11.39 10.37 3.54
C HIS A 81 10.29 9.32 3.73
N VAL A 82 9.06 9.80 3.95
CA VAL A 82 7.86 8.97 3.85
C VAL A 82 7.60 8.68 2.38
N ARG A 83 7.43 7.40 2.05
CA ARG A 83 7.24 6.91 0.68
C ARG A 83 5.78 6.54 0.42
N LEU A 84 5.19 7.19 -0.57
CA LEU A 84 3.88 6.88 -1.11
C LEU A 84 4.01 6.55 -2.61
N TYR A 85 3.03 5.82 -3.15
CA TYR A 85 3.01 5.41 -4.55
C TYR A 85 1.85 6.09 -5.29
N PHE A 86 2.07 6.44 -6.55
CA PHE A 86 0.99 6.98 -7.39
C PHE A 86 -0.13 5.97 -7.66
N ARG A 87 0.15 4.67 -7.52
CA ARG A 87 -0.83 3.60 -7.74
C ARG A 87 -0.70 2.48 -6.71
N PRO A 88 -1.77 1.70 -6.48
CA PRO A 88 -1.67 0.46 -5.73
C PRO A 88 -1.07 -0.65 -6.61
N LYS A 89 -0.96 -1.87 -6.08
CA LYS A 89 -0.51 -3.07 -6.82
C LYS A 89 0.89 -2.89 -7.40
N THR A 90 1.80 -2.30 -6.64
CA THR A 90 3.21 -2.12 -7.05
C THR A 90 3.91 -3.48 -7.21
N PRO A 91 5.05 -3.55 -7.92
CA PRO A 91 5.84 -4.78 -8.01
C PRO A 91 6.22 -5.36 -6.65
N THR A 92 6.57 -4.51 -5.66
CA THR A 92 6.83 -4.96 -4.29
C THR A 92 5.60 -5.62 -3.68
N GLN A 93 4.42 -4.97 -3.77
CA GLN A 93 3.17 -5.54 -3.27
C GLN A 93 2.86 -6.90 -3.93
N TYR A 94 3.10 -7.02 -5.25
CA TYR A 94 2.94 -8.28 -5.98
C TYR A 94 3.79 -9.41 -5.40
N SER A 95 5.02 -9.10 -4.95
CA SER A 95 5.95 -10.08 -4.40
C SER A 95 5.66 -10.51 -2.97
N ILE A 96 5.03 -9.65 -2.16
CA ILE A 96 4.88 -9.89 -0.72
C ILE A 96 3.46 -10.25 -0.27
N GLU A 97 2.43 -9.87 -1.02
CA GLU A 97 1.03 -9.95 -0.58
C GLU A 97 0.50 -11.39 -0.46
N GLY A 98 -0.20 -11.67 0.65
CA GLY A 98 -1.07 -12.85 0.86
C GLY A 98 -0.34 -14.05 1.46
N ILE A 99 -1.06 -15.00 2.04
CA ILE A 99 -0.52 -16.22 2.65
C ILE A 99 0.08 -17.10 1.56
N ARG A 100 1.39 -17.28 1.63
CA ARG A 100 2.24 -17.95 0.63
C ARG A 100 2.80 -19.25 1.17
N LYS A 101 3.17 -20.15 0.26
CA LYS A 101 3.97 -21.32 0.61
C LYS A 101 5.43 -20.92 0.80
N LEU A 102 6.17 -21.77 1.48
CA LEU A 102 7.61 -21.62 1.64
C LEU A 102 8.28 -21.52 0.27
N ASN A 103 9.20 -20.57 0.13
CA ASN A 103 9.99 -20.25 -1.06
C ASN A 103 9.21 -19.54 -2.19
N GLU A 104 7.99 -19.05 -1.95
CA GLU A 104 7.23 -18.26 -2.94
C GLU A 104 7.50 -16.76 -2.87
N CYS A 105 8.16 -16.30 -1.81
CA CYS A 105 8.57 -14.91 -1.68
C CYS A 105 9.90 -14.73 -2.42
N PRO A 106 9.96 -13.99 -3.55
CA PRO A 106 11.16 -13.90 -4.40
C PRO A 106 12.35 -13.24 -3.71
N TYR A 107 12.10 -12.52 -2.61
CA TYR A 107 13.12 -11.85 -1.81
C TYR A 107 13.32 -12.49 -0.43
N GLY A 108 12.87 -13.74 -0.27
CA GLY A 108 12.96 -14.50 0.98
C GLY A 108 11.76 -14.31 1.90
N GLU A 109 11.58 -15.26 2.82
CA GLU A 109 10.42 -15.35 3.71
C GLU A 109 10.27 -14.16 4.66
N VAL A 110 11.36 -13.45 4.98
CA VAL A 110 11.31 -12.24 5.80
C VAL A 110 10.46 -11.14 5.16
N THR A 111 10.38 -11.12 3.83
CA THR A 111 9.59 -10.13 3.09
C THR A 111 8.11 -10.46 3.01
N HIS A 112 7.70 -11.62 3.51
CA HIS A 112 6.32 -12.09 3.42
C HIS A 112 5.37 -11.18 4.21
N ALA A 113 4.30 -10.71 3.56
CA ALA A 113 3.23 -9.94 4.16
C ALA A 113 1.87 -10.65 3.95
N PRO A 114 1.52 -11.61 4.82
CA PRO A 114 0.29 -12.38 4.68
C PRO A 114 -0.95 -11.49 4.79
N PHE A 115 -0.87 -10.46 5.65
CA PHE A 115 -1.85 -9.42 5.86
C PHE A 115 -1.26 -8.08 5.40
N LEU A 116 -1.86 -7.44 4.38
CA LEU A 116 -1.59 -6.05 4.02
C LEU A 116 -2.79 -5.14 4.27
N VAL A 117 -2.54 -3.99 4.90
CA VAL A 117 -3.46 -2.87 4.96
C VAL A 117 -3.03 -1.85 3.92
N MET A 118 -3.99 -1.28 3.18
CA MET A 118 -3.73 -0.22 2.20
C MET A 118 -4.26 1.11 2.72
N PHE A 119 -3.40 2.12 2.74
CA PHE A 119 -3.74 3.50 3.05
C PHE A 119 -3.85 4.30 1.76
N ALA A 120 -4.94 5.02 1.59
CA ALA A 120 -5.15 5.94 0.47
C ALA A 120 -5.17 7.39 0.99
N PHE A 121 -4.15 8.15 0.62
CA PHE A 121 -3.97 9.56 0.95
C PHE A 121 -4.54 10.45 -0.14
N ASP A 122 -4.98 11.64 0.24
CA ASP A 122 -5.38 12.68 -0.70
C ASP A 122 -4.16 13.18 -1.48
N ALA A 123 -4.12 12.95 -2.80
CA ALA A 123 -2.98 13.34 -3.60
C ALA A 123 -2.76 14.85 -3.57
N ARG A 124 -3.83 15.64 -3.56
CA ARG A 124 -3.74 17.10 -3.55
C ARG A 124 -3.11 17.63 -2.25
N SER A 125 -3.59 17.20 -1.09
CA SER A 125 -3.05 17.58 0.22
C SER A 125 -1.57 17.22 0.36
N VAL A 126 -1.15 16.08 -0.17
CA VAL A 126 0.24 15.61 -0.08
C VAL A 126 1.15 16.33 -1.10
N LEU A 127 0.74 16.41 -2.37
CA LEU A 127 1.55 16.99 -3.45
C LEU A 127 1.70 18.52 -3.33
N CYS A 128 0.82 19.18 -2.57
CA CYS A 128 0.95 20.60 -2.26
C CYS A 128 1.79 20.87 -0.99
N GLN A 129 2.34 19.85 -0.32
CA GLN A 129 3.19 20.07 0.84
C GLN A 129 4.54 20.70 0.46
N PRO A 130 5.11 21.54 1.34
CA PRO A 130 6.49 21.98 1.21
C PRO A 130 7.44 20.78 1.08
N ASP A 131 8.43 20.94 0.20
CA ASP A 131 9.54 20.01 0.02
C ASP A 131 9.16 18.57 -0.37
N VAL A 132 7.94 18.39 -0.87
CA VAL A 132 7.58 17.16 -1.59
C VAL A 132 8.56 16.91 -2.72
N ARG A 133 8.99 15.66 -2.85
CA ARG A 133 9.79 15.18 -3.97
C ARG A 133 9.09 14.00 -4.61
N PHE A 134 9.48 13.67 -5.82
CA PHE A 134 8.90 12.56 -6.57
C PHE A 134 9.95 11.94 -7.48
N SER A 135 9.78 10.66 -7.75
CA SER A 135 10.62 9.89 -8.66
C SER A 135 9.76 9.21 -9.72
N ASP A 136 10.32 9.09 -10.92
CA ASP A 136 9.69 8.38 -12.04
C ASP A 136 9.75 6.85 -11.92
N ARG A 137 10.51 6.34 -10.94
CA ARG A 137 10.74 4.91 -10.66
C ARG A 137 11.10 4.67 -9.20
N ASN A 138 11.36 3.42 -8.84
CA ASN A 138 11.76 3.03 -7.48
C ASN A 138 13.05 3.73 -7.04
N MET A 139 13.03 4.39 -5.88
CA MET A 139 14.20 5.09 -5.31
C MET A 139 15.37 4.17 -4.93
N GLN A 140 15.12 2.86 -4.80
CA GLN A 140 16.15 1.86 -4.50
C GLN A 140 16.98 1.47 -5.73
N ILE A 141 16.58 1.89 -6.94
CA ILE A 141 17.42 1.72 -8.14
C ILE A 141 18.53 2.78 -8.10
N GLY A 142 19.79 2.37 -8.26
CA GLY A 142 20.97 3.25 -8.11
C GLY A 142 21.05 4.44 -9.07
N THR A 143 20.29 4.44 -10.17
CA THR A 143 20.25 5.54 -11.15
C THR A 143 19.05 6.48 -11.00
N THR A 144 18.11 6.18 -10.11
CA THR A 144 16.93 7.02 -9.86
C THR A 144 17.33 8.40 -9.31
N VAL A 145 16.66 9.45 -9.74
CA VAL A 145 16.80 10.78 -9.16
C VAL A 145 15.41 11.24 -8.78
N SER A 146 15.26 11.93 -7.65
CA SER A 146 14.00 12.58 -7.30
C SER A 146 14.06 14.08 -7.58
N GLY A 147 12.98 14.59 -8.17
CA GLY A 147 12.76 16.01 -8.44
C GLY A 147 11.70 16.60 -7.52
N ASN A 148 11.60 17.93 -7.50
CA ASN A 148 10.61 18.68 -6.73
C ASN A 148 10.02 19.88 -7.50
N THR A 149 10.16 19.87 -8.83
CA THR A 149 9.65 20.92 -9.73
C THR A 149 8.48 20.41 -10.58
N GLU A 150 7.57 21.30 -10.96
CA GLU A 150 6.47 20.96 -11.87
C GLU A 150 6.98 20.43 -13.22
N ASP A 151 8.12 20.94 -13.71
CA ASP A 151 8.75 20.46 -14.94
C ASP A 151 9.18 18.99 -14.84
N TYR A 152 9.86 18.61 -13.74
CA TYR A 152 10.21 17.20 -13.53
C TYR A 152 8.94 16.36 -13.37
N PHE A 153 7.95 16.85 -12.60
CA PHE A 153 6.69 16.12 -12.40
C PHE A 153 5.98 15.84 -13.73
N GLY A 154 5.96 16.82 -14.63
CA GLY A 154 5.39 16.69 -15.97
C GLY A 154 6.08 15.67 -16.87
N GLN A 155 7.35 15.33 -16.59
CA GLN A 155 8.13 14.34 -17.33
C GLN A 155 7.95 12.90 -16.84
N ILE A 156 7.31 12.68 -15.68
CA ILE A 156 7.01 11.34 -15.18
C ILE A 156 6.11 10.62 -16.21
N PRO A 157 6.46 9.39 -16.66
CA PRO A 157 5.73 8.66 -17.69
C PRO A 157 4.43 8.06 -17.14
N PHE A 158 3.46 8.89 -16.80
CA PHE A 158 2.26 8.49 -16.06
C PHE A 158 1.43 7.43 -16.77
N GLU A 159 1.52 7.30 -18.10
CA GLU A 159 0.89 6.21 -18.85
C GLU A 159 1.45 4.85 -18.45
N LYS A 160 2.77 4.78 -18.23
CA LYS A 160 3.43 3.58 -17.71
C LYS A 160 3.16 3.42 -16.23
N VAL A 161 3.22 4.52 -15.45
CA VAL A 161 2.89 4.50 -14.02
C VAL A 161 1.52 3.87 -13.81
N PHE A 162 0.46 4.42 -14.41
CA PHE A 162 -0.92 3.94 -14.25
C PHE A 162 -1.33 2.77 -15.16
N SER A 163 -0.36 2.14 -15.83
CA SER A 163 -0.64 0.97 -16.66
C SER A 163 -1.11 -0.22 -15.81
N GLU A 164 -1.89 -1.11 -16.42
CA GLU A 164 -2.32 -2.37 -15.84
C GLU A 164 -2.14 -3.52 -16.84
N GLY A 165 -2.10 -4.76 -16.34
CA GLY A 165 -1.87 -5.95 -17.14
C GLY A 165 -0.41 -6.37 -17.21
N ASN A 166 -0.15 -7.39 -18.01
CA ASN A 166 1.18 -7.98 -18.21
C ASN A 166 2.11 -6.93 -18.85
N THR A 167 3.36 -6.88 -18.38
CA THR A 167 4.39 -5.99 -18.92
C THR A 167 5.11 -6.59 -20.13
N GLY A 168 4.91 -7.88 -20.42
CA GLY A 168 5.62 -8.58 -21.50
C GLY A 168 7.14 -8.64 -21.29
N GLY A 169 7.60 -8.46 -20.04
CA GLY A 169 9.03 -8.35 -19.73
C GLY A 169 9.61 -6.93 -19.84
N ASP A 170 8.80 -5.92 -20.19
CA ASP A 170 9.26 -4.53 -20.24
C ASP A 170 9.57 -4.00 -18.82
N ARG A 171 10.86 -3.90 -18.52
CA ARG A 171 11.38 -3.36 -17.27
C ARG A 171 10.96 -1.90 -17.06
N SER A 172 10.88 -1.10 -18.13
CA SER A 172 10.53 0.33 -18.02
C SER A 172 9.11 0.54 -17.48
N ILE A 173 8.18 -0.36 -17.79
CA ILE A 173 6.82 -0.33 -17.23
C ILE A 173 6.86 -0.74 -15.75
N THR A 174 7.62 -1.78 -15.42
CA THR A 174 7.75 -2.29 -14.04
C THR A 174 8.35 -1.23 -13.12
N ASP A 175 9.40 -0.56 -13.59
CA ASP A 175 10.09 0.50 -12.87
C ASP A 175 9.17 1.73 -12.71
N ALA A 176 8.47 2.15 -13.77
CA ALA A 176 7.50 3.25 -13.71
C ALA A 176 6.31 2.96 -12.78
N ARG A 177 5.84 1.71 -12.71
CA ARG A 177 4.79 1.29 -11.74
C ARG A 177 5.23 1.41 -10.28
N SER A 178 6.52 1.65 -10.05
CA SER A 178 7.12 1.89 -8.75
C SER A 178 7.52 3.36 -8.53
N ALA A 179 7.02 4.28 -9.36
CA ALA A 179 7.17 5.72 -9.16
C ALA A 179 6.61 6.16 -7.80
N GLU A 180 7.30 7.09 -7.13
CA GLU A 180 7.08 7.40 -5.73
C GLU A 180 6.89 8.89 -5.49
N VAL A 181 6.15 9.22 -4.44
CA VAL A 181 6.11 10.53 -3.80
C VAL A 181 6.84 10.41 -2.47
N LEU A 182 7.78 11.32 -2.24
CA LEU A 182 8.63 11.42 -1.06
C LEU A 182 8.21 12.67 -0.29
N THR A 183 7.78 12.49 0.95
CA THR A 183 7.40 13.59 1.84
C THR A 183 8.24 13.62 3.10
N SER A 184 8.20 14.76 3.79
CA SER A 184 8.82 14.92 5.11
C SER A 184 8.25 13.91 6.10
N SER A 185 9.11 13.38 6.98
CA SER A 185 8.68 12.58 8.12
C SER A 185 8.54 13.47 9.36
N PRO A 186 7.48 13.32 10.16
CA PRO A 186 6.31 12.45 9.96
C PRO A 186 5.26 13.04 9.02
N LEU A 187 4.51 12.19 8.32
CA LEU A 187 3.30 12.55 7.57
C LEU A 187 2.05 12.31 8.44
N SER A 188 1.29 13.37 8.70
CA SER A 188 0.05 13.33 9.49
C SER A 188 -1.06 12.56 8.77
N LEU A 189 -1.62 11.54 9.44
CA LEU A 189 -2.78 10.83 8.91
C LEU A 189 -4.04 11.71 8.95
N ARG A 190 -4.21 12.52 10.00
CA ARG A 190 -5.38 13.39 10.15
C ARG A 190 -5.57 14.35 8.97
N ASP A 191 -4.46 14.87 8.45
CA ASP A 191 -4.49 15.93 7.43
C ASP A 191 -4.54 15.38 6.00
N CYS A 192 -4.05 14.16 5.79
CA CYS A 192 -3.80 13.62 4.45
C CYS A 192 -4.48 12.28 4.18
N LEU A 193 -4.78 11.45 5.18
CA LEU A 193 -5.41 10.15 4.97
C LEU A 193 -6.88 10.35 4.61
N ARG A 194 -7.35 9.69 3.54
CA ARG A 194 -8.77 9.67 3.20
C ARG A 194 -9.44 8.37 3.63
N GLU A 195 -8.82 7.25 3.28
CA GLU A 195 -9.45 5.93 3.35
C GLU A 195 -8.40 4.87 3.68
N ILE A 196 -8.84 3.82 4.39
CA ILE A 196 -8.07 2.63 4.71
C ILE A 196 -8.82 1.45 4.09
N TYR A 197 -8.12 0.63 3.32
CA TYR A 197 -8.69 -0.50 2.62
C TYR A 197 -8.18 -1.83 3.19
N PHE A 198 -9.09 -2.80 3.25
CA PHE A 198 -8.84 -4.18 3.66
C PHE A 198 -9.35 -5.13 2.58
N ARG A 199 -8.80 -6.36 2.50
CA ARG A 199 -9.25 -7.33 1.49
C ARG A 199 -10.60 -7.94 1.83
N SER A 200 -10.92 -8.02 3.12
CA SER A 200 -12.09 -8.68 3.67
C SER A 200 -12.52 -8.08 5.01
N GLU A 201 -13.75 -8.40 5.42
CA GLU A 201 -14.32 -8.00 6.71
C GLU A 201 -13.52 -8.55 7.91
N PRO A 202 -13.10 -9.85 7.94
CA PRO A 202 -12.26 -10.36 9.03
C PRO A 202 -10.93 -9.62 9.19
N GLU A 203 -10.32 -9.18 8.09
CA GLU A 203 -9.09 -8.39 8.14
C GLU A 203 -9.34 -7.02 8.76
N ARG A 204 -10.37 -6.29 8.30
CA ARG A 204 -10.76 -5.01 8.90
C ARG A 204 -11.00 -5.18 10.41
N ASP A 205 -11.79 -6.18 10.78
CA ASP A 205 -12.20 -6.39 12.17
C ASP A 205 -11.01 -6.78 13.05
N THR A 206 -10.04 -7.53 12.52
CA THR A 206 -8.77 -7.83 13.20
C THR A 206 -8.00 -6.55 13.51
N VAL A 207 -7.87 -5.64 12.54
CA VAL A 207 -7.18 -4.35 12.75
C VAL A 207 -7.93 -3.50 13.77
N LEU A 208 -9.25 -3.39 13.64
CA LEU A 208 -10.08 -2.64 14.60
C LEU A 208 -9.99 -3.21 16.03
N HIS A 209 -9.91 -4.54 16.17
CA HIS A 209 -9.69 -5.19 17.45
C HIS A 209 -8.32 -4.80 18.04
N MET A 210 -7.25 -4.88 17.25
CA MET A 210 -5.89 -4.53 17.68
C MET A 210 -5.71 -3.05 18.03
N LEU A 211 -6.54 -2.16 17.48
CA LEU A 211 -6.54 -0.73 17.83
C LEU A 211 -7.12 -0.43 19.21
N GLY A 212 -7.88 -1.37 19.80
CA GLY A 212 -8.46 -1.22 21.13
C GLY A 212 -9.26 0.07 21.27
N ALA A 213 -8.87 0.94 22.22
CA ALA A 213 -9.54 2.20 22.49
C ALA A 213 -9.60 3.17 21.29
N GLN A 214 -8.70 3.01 20.30
CA GLN A 214 -8.67 3.87 19.10
C GLN A 214 -9.56 3.35 17.95
N ARG A 215 -10.27 2.23 18.15
CA ARG A 215 -11.16 1.61 17.14
C ARG A 215 -12.09 2.62 16.48
N GLU A 216 -12.84 3.37 17.28
CA GLU A 216 -13.90 4.26 16.78
C GLU A 216 -13.35 5.41 15.93
N THR A 217 -12.12 5.85 16.20
CA THR A 217 -11.42 6.88 15.42
C THR A 217 -11.23 6.43 13.97
N TRP A 218 -10.88 5.16 13.76
CA TRP A 218 -10.45 4.65 12.46
C TRP A 218 -11.53 3.83 11.73
N ALA A 219 -12.54 3.32 12.44
CA ALA A 219 -13.60 2.49 11.88
C ALA A 219 -14.31 3.15 10.69
N LYS A 220 -14.57 4.46 10.77
CA LYS A 220 -15.27 5.22 9.71
C LYS A 220 -14.47 5.40 8.42
N MET A 221 -13.14 5.29 8.50
CA MET A 221 -12.25 5.38 7.33
C MET A 221 -11.94 3.98 6.75
N GLY A 222 -12.35 2.91 7.42
CA GLY A 222 -12.06 1.54 7.02
C GLY A 222 -13.08 0.97 6.04
N HIS A 223 -12.61 0.51 4.89
CA HIS A 223 -13.43 -0.02 3.80
C HIS A 223 -12.99 -1.41 3.36
N VAL A 224 -13.95 -2.29 3.14
CA VAL A 224 -13.79 -3.53 2.39
C VAL A 224 -14.44 -3.30 1.03
N SER A 225 -13.64 -2.93 0.05
CA SER A 225 -14.17 -2.55 -1.27
C SER A 225 -13.20 -2.88 -2.38
N ASP A 226 -13.76 -3.37 -3.48
CA ASP A 226 -13.03 -3.65 -4.72
C ASP A 226 -13.07 -2.46 -5.70
N ALA A 227 -13.72 -1.34 -5.35
CA ALA A 227 -13.92 -0.20 -6.26
C ALA A 227 -12.62 0.41 -6.77
N LEU A 228 -11.55 0.43 -5.96
CA LEU A 228 -10.22 0.91 -6.35
C LEU A 228 -9.27 -0.19 -6.84
N LYS A 229 -9.65 -1.48 -6.69
CA LYS A 229 -8.79 -2.66 -6.94
C LYS A 229 -7.36 -2.50 -6.38
N VAL A 230 -7.25 -2.23 -5.08
CA VAL A 230 -5.96 -1.92 -4.43
C VAL A 230 -5.12 -3.14 -4.04
N PHE A 231 -5.71 -4.34 -4.06
CA PHE A 231 -5.06 -5.60 -3.70
C PHE A 231 -4.88 -6.52 -4.91
N GLN A 232 -3.87 -7.38 -4.86
CA GLN A 232 -3.60 -8.40 -5.89
C GLN A 232 -4.55 -9.59 -5.77
N LYS A 233 -4.87 -10.02 -4.54
CA LYS A 233 -5.72 -11.18 -4.23
C LYS A 233 -5.30 -12.50 -4.94
N ARG A 234 -4.00 -12.65 -5.22
CA ARG A 234 -3.42 -13.82 -5.92
C ARG A 234 -3.13 -15.01 -5.03
N HIS A 235 -2.98 -14.76 -3.74
CA HIS A 235 -2.65 -15.76 -2.74
C HIS A 235 -3.74 -15.81 -1.68
N THR A 236 -3.65 -16.81 -0.81
CA THR A 236 -4.69 -17.05 0.17
C THR A 236 -4.75 -15.92 1.19
N PHE A 237 -5.96 -15.57 1.60
CA PHE A 237 -6.23 -14.73 2.76
C PHE A 237 -7.58 -15.16 3.33
N VAL A 238 -7.89 -14.73 4.55
CA VAL A 238 -9.17 -15.03 5.18
C VAL A 238 -10.23 -14.13 4.57
N GLN A 239 -11.12 -14.71 3.76
CA GLN A 239 -12.16 -13.97 3.05
C GLN A 239 -13.36 -13.73 3.95
N GLU A 240 -13.81 -14.76 4.66
CA GLU A 240 -14.99 -14.68 5.54
C GLU A 240 -14.73 -15.51 6.80
N VAL A 241 -15.30 -15.08 7.91
CA VAL A 241 -15.36 -15.82 9.17
C VAL A 241 -16.75 -15.60 9.76
N THR A 242 -17.42 -16.68 10.10
CA THR A 242 -18.73 -16.66 10.74
C THR A 242 -18.67 -17.54 11.99
N LEU A 243 -19.13 -16.99 13.10
CA LEU A 243 -19.32 -17.72 14.34
C LEU A 243 -20.79 -18.10 14.45
N THR A 244 -21.06 -19.40 14.60
CA THR A 244 -22.40 -19.96 14.84
C THR A 244 -22.41 -20.75 16.15
N PRO A 245 -23.58 -21.13 16.68
CA PRO A 245 -23.64 -22.03 17.84
C PRO A 245 -22.93 -23.38 17.63
N GLU A 246 -22.82 -23.84 16.39
CA GLU A 246 -22.17 -25.09 15.99
C GLU A 246 -20.66 -24.97 15.81
N GLY A 247 -20.11 -23.74 15.79
CA GLY A 247 -18.68 -23.49 15.75
C GLY A 247 -18.28 -22.33 14.85
N VAL A 248 -17.02 -22.37 14.39
CA VAL A 248 -16.45 -21.37 13.48
C VAL A 248 -16.44 -21.92 12.07
N THR A 249 -17.05 -21.18 11.14
CA THR A 249 -16.90 -21.41 9.71
C THR A 249 -16.06 -20.28 9.11
N PHE A 250 -15.23 -20.59 8.12
CA PHE A 250 -14.40 -19.60 7.44
C PHE A 250 -14.24 -19.95 5.98
N LEU A 251 -14.05 -18.92 5.16
CA LEU A 251 -13.74 -19.03 3.75
C LEU A 251 -12.35 -18.45 3.50
N LEU A 252 -11.54 -19.19 2.76
CA LEU A 252 -10.23 -18.74 2.30
C LEU A 252 -10.32 -18.36 0.83
N ASN A 253 -9.77 -17.20 0.47
CA ASN A 253 -9.58 -16.85 -0.93
C ASN A 253 -8.66 -17.90 -1.59
N PRO A 254 -9.05 -18.47 -2.75
CA PRO A 254 -8.23 -19.44 -3.42
C PRO A 254 -6.92 -18.82 -3.90
N ARG A 255 -5.88 -19.65 -3.98
CA ARG A 255 -4.65 -19.25 -4.67
C ARG A 255 -4.91 -19.17 -6.17
N HIS A 256 -4.13 -18.35 -6.86
CA HIS A 256 -4.19 -18.22 -8.32
C HIS A 256 -3.88 -19.53 -9.07
N ASP A 257 -3.14 -20.45 -8.45
CA ASP A 257 -2.80 -21.77 -8.97
C ASP A 257 -3.75 -22.89 -8.51
N LEU A 258 -4.77 -22.54 -7.72
CA LEU A 258 -5.75 -23.47 -7.13
C LEU A 258 -5.15 -24.59 -6.28
N GLU A 259 -3.87 -24.49 -5.90
CA GLU A 259 -3.25 -25.51 -5.06
C GLU A 259 -3.84 -25.48 -3.65
N LYS A 260 -3.91 -26.67 -3.03
CA LYS A 260 -4.48 -26.83 -1.69
C LYS A 260 -3.61 -26.13 -0.63
N VAL A 261 -4.27 -25.57 0.37
CA VAL A 261 -3.64 -25.01 1.57
C VAL A 261 -3.92 -25.91 2.75
N LYS A 262 -2.90 -26.20 3.55
CA LYS A 262 -3.08 -26.94 4.81
C LYS A 262 -3.55 -25.96 5.87
N VAL A 263 -4.67 -26.27 6.52
CA VAL A 263 -5.24 -25.43 7.57
C VAL A 263 -5.13 -26.15 8.91
N ALA A 264 -4.71 -25.40 9.93
CA ALA A 264 -4.78 -25.79 11.32
C ALA A 264 -5.47 -24.66 12.08
N ILE A 265 -6.39 -24.99 12.98
CA ILE A 265 -7.16 -24.03 13.76
C ILE A 265 -6.80 -24.24 15.22
N SER A 266 -6.52 -23.15 15.91
CA SER A 266 -6.40 -23.11 17.37
C SER A 266 -7.42 -22.12 17.89
N ILE A 267 -8.10 -22.48 18.97
CA ILE A 267 -9.08 -21.64 19.65
C ILE A 267 -8.48 -21.35 21.01
N THR A 268 -8.43 -20.08 21.39
CA THR A 268 -7.95 -19.65 22.70
C THR A 268 -9.04 -18.86 23.41
N ASP A 269 -9.21 -19.10 24.70
CA ASP A 269 -10.14 -18.31 25.53
C ASP A 269 -9.54 -16.92 25.87
N ALA A 270 -10.32 -16.06 26.56
CA ALA A 270 -9.84 -14.74 26.99
C ALA A 270 -8.63 -14.80 27.95
N ALA A 271 -8.33 -15.97 28.53
CA ALA A 271 -7.15 -16.22 29.36
C ALA A 271 -5.98 -16.80 28.54
N GLY A 272 -6.11 -16.93 27.21
CA GLY A 272 -5.09 -17.45 26.32
C GLY A 272 -4.87 -18.96 26.41
N ARG A 273 -5.83 -19.71 26.96
CA ARG A 273 -5.78 -21.18 27.07
C ARG A 273 -6.45 -21.85 25.89
#